data_AF-A0A925YEM4-F1
#
_entry.id   AF-A0A925YEM4-F1
#
_cell.length_a   1.000
_cell.length_b   1.000
_cell.length_c   1.000
_cell.angle_alpha   90.00
_cell.angle_beta   90.00
_cell.angle_gamma   90.00
#
_symmetry.space_group_name_H-M   'P 1'
#
loop_
_entity.id
_entity.type
_entity.pdbx_description
1 polymer ?
#
loop_
_entity_poly.entity_id
_entity_poly.type
_entity_poly.pdbx_seq_one_letter_code
_entity_poly.pdbx_strand_id
1 'polypeptide(L)'
;MDNADVLTEIDRRFVPLATAGTAPIGDTQVDARQACLVQVNIAEETRKGGVPPHRLSALLDRFAAATHATCVGLMLIPPLSDDAGATKRHFAALRELAEREAAVDRPNVALSELSMGMSSDFVDAIAEGATMVRVGTAIFGTRAGR
;
A
#
# COMPACT_ATOMS: atom_id res chain seq x y z
N MET A 1 -2.11 -22.46 -8.86
CA MET A 1 -2.56 -22.11 -7.50
C MET A 1 -3.26 -20.77 -7.59
N ASP A 2 -4.41 -20.67 -6.93
CA ASP A 2 -5.42 -19.65 -7.19
C ASP A 2 -4.92 -18.25 -6.81
N ASN A 3 -5.05 -17.28 -7.72
CA ASN A 3 -4.67 -15.89 -7.47
C ASN A 3 -5.50 -15.28 -6.33
N ALA A 4 -6.65 -15.88 -6.00
CA ALA A 4 -7.59 -15.42 -5.00
C ALA A 4 -6.99 -15.16 -3.60
N ASP A 5 -6.07 -16.00 -3.13
CA ASP A 5 -5.49 -15.87 -1.77
C ASP A 5 -4.55 -14.67 -1.60
N VAL A 6 -4.00 -14.17 -2.71
CA VAL A 6 -3.15 -12.96 -2.71
C VAL A 6 -4.01 -11.69 -2.64
N LEU A 7 -5.30 -11.80 -2.99
CA LEU A 7 -6.16 -10.64 -3.27
C LEU A 7 -6.88 -10.07 -2.05
N THR A 8 -6.92 -10.79 -0.92
CA THR A 8 -7.61 -10.35 0.31
C THR A 8 -6.77 -9.37 1.14
N GLU A 9 -5.45 -9.35 0.95
CA GLU A 9 -4.49 -8.53 1.73
C GLU A 9 -3.87 -7.39 0.90
N ILE A 10 -4.27 -7.25 -0.37
CA ILE A 10 -3.83 -6.21 -1.29
C ILE A 10 -4.99 -5.22 -1.49
N ASP A 11 -4.77 -3.94 -1.20
CA ASP A 11 -5.71 -2.90 -1.63
C ASP A 11 -5.59 -2.76 -3.16
N ARG A 12 -6.62 -3.22 -3.89
CA ARG A 12 -6.67 -3.24 -5.37
C ARG A 12 -6.84 -1.86 -6.02
N ARG A 13 -6.38 -0.78 -5.39
CA ARG A 13 -6.62 0.59 -5.87
C ARG A 13 -5.41 1.31 -6.43
N PHE A 14 -4.39 0.57 -6.84
CA PHE A 14 -3.32 1.14 -7.64
C PHE A 14 -3.27 0.47 -9.01
N VAL A 15 -4.02 1.02 -9.96
CA VAL A 15 -3.62 0.93 -11.37
C VAL A 15 -2.83 2.21 -11.60
N PRO A 16 -1.49 2.19 -11.69
CA PRO A 16 -0.79 3.34 -12.21
C PRO A 16 -1.40 3.58 -13.58
N LEU A 17 -2.01 4.75 -13.77
CA LEU A 17 -2.42 5.20 -15.09
C LEU A 17 -1.13 5.20 -15.90
N ALA A 18 -0.89 4.12 -16.65
CA ALA A 18 0.20 4.09 -17.60
C ALA A 18 0.01 5.36 -18.41
N THR A 19 1.03 6.21 -18.43
CA THR A 19 1.17 7.25 -19.46
C THR A 19 1.38 6.53 -20.78
N ALA A 20 0.32 5.87 -21.26
CA ALA A 20 0.17 5.48 -22.63
C ALA A 20 -0.61 6.63 -23.25
N GLY A 21 0.07 7.42 -24.08
CA GLY A 21 -0.60 8.29 -25.01
C GLY A 21 -1.72 7.51 -25.69
N THR A 22 -2.85 8.19 -25.87
CA THR A 22 -3.99 7.82 -26.71
C THR A 22 -3.67 6.74 -27.75
N ALA A 23 -3.97 5.48 -27.43
CA ALA A 23 -4.00 4.37 -28.36
C ALA A 23 -5.40 3.72 -28.30
N PRO A 24 -5.97 3.36 -29.46
CA PRO A 24 -7.39 3.08 -29.61
C PRO A 24 -7.83 1.82 -28.86
N ILE A 25 -9.09 1.84 -28.43
CA ILE A 25 -9.79 0.74 -27.78
C ILE A 25 -9.99 -0.38 -28.80
N GLY A 26 -9.02 -1.27 -28.91
CA GLY A 26 -9.09 -2.47 -29.75
C GLY A 26 -8.04 -3.48 -29.29
N ASP A 27 -8.50 -4.64 -28.82
CA ASP A 27 -7.81 -5.92 -28.60
C ASP A 27 -6.29 -5.90 -28.41
N THR A 28 -5.78 -4.97 -27.61
CA THR A 28 -4.38 -4.95 -27.21
C THR A 28 -4.30 -5.68 -25.89
N GLN A 29 -3.84 -6.92 -25.92
CA GLN A 29 -3.47 -7.66 -24.71
C GLN A 29 -2.42 -6.84 -23.97
N VAL A 30 -2.85 -6.16 -22.90
CA VAL A 30 -1.98 -5.33 -22.10
C VAL A 30 -1.08 -6.28 -21.30
N ASP A 31 0.15 -6.48 -21.77
CA ASP A 31 1.23 -7.15 -21.03
C ASP A 31 1.77 -6.23 -19.91
N ALA A 32 0.84 -5.63 -19.14
CA ALA A 32 1.19 -4.82 -17.98
C ALA A 32 0.93 -5.63 -16.72
N ARG A 33 2.00 -5.86 -15.95
CA ARG A 33 1.89 -6.35 -14.58
C ARG A 33 1.20 -5.29 -13.74
N GLN A 34 0.19 -5.69 -12.97
CA GLN A 34 -0.51 -4.79 -12.07
C GLN A 34 0.43 -4.39 -10.92
N ALA A 35 0.63 -3.09 -10.71
CA ALA A 35 1.37 -2.61 -9.55
C ALA A 35 0.48 -2.68 -8.31
N CYS A 36 0.98 -3.24 -7.22
CA CYS A 36 0.21 -3.50 -6.00
C CYS A 36 0.94 -2.92 -4.79
N LEU A 37 0.17 -2.47 -3.81
CA LEU A 37 0.66 -2.16 -2.47
C LEU A 37 0.19 -3.25 -1.51
N VAL A 38 1.08 -3.68 -0.62
CA VAL A 38 0.74 -4.64 0.43
C VAL A 38 0.34 -3.88 1.69
N GLN A 39 -0.87 -4.12 2.19
CA GLN A 39 -1.31 -3.54 3.45
C GLN A 39 -0.71 -4.32 4.62
N VAL A 40 -0.02 -3.63 5.53
CA VAL A 40 0.60 -4.23 6.71
C VAL A 40 -0.15 -3.82 7.98
N ASN A 41 -0.54 -4.80 8.79
CA ASN A 41 -1.16 -4.58 10.08
C ASN A 41 -0.11 -4.48 11.19
N ILE A 42 0.56 -3.33 11.28
CA ILE A 42 1.61 -3.08 12.29
C ILE A 42 1.05 -3.04 13.71
N ALA A 43 -0.21 -2.63 13.89
CA ALA A 43 -0.84 -2.54 15.21
C ALA A 43 -1.43 -3.87 15.70
N GLU A 44 -1.36 -4.94 14.88
CA GLU A 44 -1.94 -6.25 15.16
C GLU A 44 -3.42 -6.20 15.59
N GLU A 45 -4.17 -5.22 15.08
CA GLU A 45 -5.59 -5.07 15.40
C GLU A 45 -6.39 -6.15 14.67
N THR A 46 -7.05 -7.04 15.43
CA THR A 46 -7.86 -8.15 14.87
C THR A 46 -9.01 -7.70 13.97
N ARG A 47 -9.47 -6.44 14.11
CA ARG A 47 -10.55 -5.87 13.29
C ARG A 47 -10.07 -5.25 11.98
N LYS A 48 -8.76 -5.14 11.75
CA LYS A 48 -8.20 -4.48 10.56
C LYS A 48 -7.55 -5.49 9.64
N GLY A 49 -7.75 -5.26 8.34
CA GLY A 49 -7.08 -6.04 7.29
C GLY A 49 -5.58 -5.73 7.22
N GLY A 50 -4.87 -6.57 6.47
CA GLY A 50 -3.44 -6.45 6.23
C GLY A 50 -2.65 -7.61 6.83
N VAL A 51 -1.51 -7.88 6.19
CA VAL A 51 -0.58 -8.93 6.62
C VAL A 51 0.13 -8.51 7.90
N PRO A 52 0.29 -9.38 8.91
CA PRO A 52 1.12 -9.05 10.06
C PRO A 52 2.60 -8.95 9.64
N PRO A 53 3.44 -8.13 10.29
CA PRO A 53 4.82 -7.90 9.87
C PRO A 53 5.63 -9.20 9.70
N HIS A 54 5.42 -10.18 10.59
CA HIS A 54 6.12 -11.47 10.54
C HIS A 54 5.76 -12.37 9.34
N ARG A 55 4.67 -12.07 8.61
CA ARG A 55 4.28 -12.79 7.38
C ARG A 55 4.59 -12.02 6.11
N LEU A 56 5.07 -10.78 6.20
CA LEU A 56 5.31 -9.92 5.04
C LEU A 56 6.32 -10.55 4.07
N SER A 57 7.49 -11.00 4.54
CA SER A 57 8.49 -11.63 3.68
C SER A 57 7.91 -12.79 2.87
N ALA A 58 7.16 -13.69 3.52
CA ALA A 58 6.55 -14.84 2.85
C ALA A 58 5.53 -14.42 1.78
N LEU A 59 4.81 -13.31 1.98
CA LEU A 59 3.93 -12.75 0.95
C LEU A 59 4.73 -12.13 -0.19
N LEU A 60 5.80 -11.39 0.09
CA LEU A 60 6.68 -10.80 -0.92
C LEU A 60 7.38 -11.88 -1.78
N ASP A 61 7.74 -13.01 -1.18
CA ASP A 61 8.30 -14.16 -1.92
C ASP A 61 7.28 -14.73 -2.93
N ARG A 62 5.98 -14.61 -2.66
CA ARG A 62 4.93 -15.01 -3.62
C ARG A 62 4.85 -14.03 -4.80
N PHE A 63 5.15 -12.75 -4.60
CA PHE A 63 5.24 -11.78 -5.71
C PHE A 63 6.39 -12.11 -6.66
N ALA A 64 7.50 -12.67 -6.16
CA ALA A 64 8.60 -13.11 -7.00
C ALA A 64 8.17 -14.14 -8.07
N ALA A 65 7.21 -15.01 -7.73
CA ALA A 65 6.64 -16.00 -8.65
C ALA A 65 5.44 -15.47 -9.47
N ALA A 66 4.94 -14.27 -9.20
CA ALA A 66 3.75 -13.75 -9.87
C ALA A 66 4.06 -13.35 -11.33
N THR A 67 3.12 -13.64 -12.24
CA THR A 67 3.25 -13.30 -13.66
C THR A 67 2.59 -11.97 -14.03
N HIS A 68 1.57 -11.55 -13.27
CA HIS A 68 0.74 -10.38 -13.61
C HIS A 68 0.65 -9.35 -12.47
N ALA A 69 1.50 -9.45 -11.44
CA ALA A 69 1.51 -8.52 -10.32
C ALA A 69 2.95 -8.17 -9.91
N THR A 70 3.14 -6.92 -9.50
CA THR A 70 4.39 -6.38 -8.97
C THR A 70 4.07 -5.64 -7.69
N CYS A 71 4.76 -5.97 -6.59
CA CYS A 71 4.66 -5.19 -5.36
C CYS A 71 5.54 -3.94 -5.51
N VAL A 72 4.94 -2.76 -5.46
CA VAL A 72 5.65 -1.47 -5.61
C VAL A 72 5.82 -0.73 -4.28
N GLY A 73 5.33 -1.29 -3.18
CA GLY A 73 5.40 -0.64 -1.89
C GLY A 73 4.46 -1.22 -0.84
N LEU A 74 4.45 -0.55 0.31
CA LEU A 74 3.63 -0.93 1.46
C LEU A 74 2.57 0.12 1.76
N MET A 75 1.53 -0.31 2.44
CA MET A 75 0.42 0.52 2.88
C MET A 75 0.12 0.25 4.36
N LEU A 76 -0.27 1.31 5.08
CA LEU A 76 -0.73 1.21 6.46
C LEU A 76 -1.99 2.06 6.68
N ILE A 77 -2.90 1.54 7.49
CA ILE A 77 -4.00 2.29 8.12
C ILE A 77 -3.81 2.18 9.64
N PRO A 78 -3.27 3.22 10.31
CA PRO A 78 -3.00 3.17 11.74
C PRO A 78 -4.29 3.11 12.57
N PRO A 79 -4.22 2.66 13.84
CA PRO A 79 -5.27 2.85 14.85
C PRO A 79 -5.80 4.28 14.85
N LEU A 80 -7.12 4.44 15.01
CA LEU A 80 -7.65 5.75 15.37
C LEU A 80 -7.10 6.10 16.74
N SER A 81 -6.48 7.26 16.86
CA SER A 81 -5.93 7.76 18.11
C SER A 81 -6.15 9.27 18.18
N ASP A 82 -6.60 9.74 19.33
CA ASP A 82 -6.75 11.17 19.62
C ASP A 82 -5.44 11.80 20.12
N ASP A 83 -4.40 11.00 20.32
CA ASP A 83 -3.10 11.46 20.80
C ASP A 83 -2.20 11.89 19.62
N ALA A 84 -1.72 13.13 19.68
CA ALA A 84 -0.88 13.72 18.65
C ALA A 84 0.45 12.96 18.56
N GLY A 85 0.76 12.43 17.38
CA GLY A 85 1.97 11.64 17.15
C GLY A 85 1.86 10.15 17.51
N ALA A 86 0.73 9.68 18.05
CA ALA A 86 0.53 8.24 18.27
C ALA A 86 0.53 7.43 16.96
N THR A 87 0.18 8.05 15.83
CA THR A 87 0.26 7.45 14.49
C THR A 87 1.67 7.44 13.93
N LYS A 88 2.52 8.40 14.34
CA LYS A 88 3.90 8.57 13.85
C LYS A 88 4.77 7.34 14.06
N ARG A 89 4.67 6.68 15.23
CA ARG A 89 5.39 5.42 15.50
C ARG A 89 5.03 4.31 14.52
N HIS A 90 3.78 4.28 14.04
CA HIS A 90 3.33 3.27 13.09
C HIS A 90 3.85 3.58 11.68
N PHE A 91 3.93 4.86 11.30
CA PHE A 91 4.56 5.28 10.03
C PHE A 91 6.06 4.98 10.01
N ALA A 92 6.77 5.30 11.09
CA ALA A 92 8.19 4.96 11.25
C ALA A 92 8.41 3.44 11.13
N ALA A 93 7.59 2.64 11.82
CA ALA A 93 7.66 1.17 11.73
C ALA A 93 7.39 0.63 10.31
N LEU A 94 6.48 1.25 9.55
CA LEU A 94 6.24 0.85 8.16
C LEU A 94 7.44 1.16 7.26
N ARG A 95 8.02 2.36 7.40
CA ARG A 95 9.23 2.75 6.66
C ARG A 95 10.38 1.80 6.95
N GLU A 96 10.67 1.53 8.22
CA GLU A 96 11.74 0.61 8.61
C GLU A 96 11.49 -0.81 8.08
N LEU A 97 10.23 -1.26 8.05
CA LEU A 97 9.88 -2.56 7.51
C LEU A 97 10.09 -2.61 5.99
N ALA A 98 9.72 -1.55 5.26
CA ALA A 98 9.99 -1.43 3.83
C ALA A 98 11.50 -1.42 3.53
N GLU A 99 12.29 -0.66 4.29
CA GLU A 99 13.75 -0.61 4.16
C GLU A 99 14.41 -1.99 4.37
N ARG A 100 13.97 -2.72 5.40
CA ARG A 100 14.45 -4.08 5.68
C ARG A 100 14.11 -5.06 4.55
N GLU A 101 12.87 -5.04 4.08
CA GLU A 101 12.43 -5.95 3.02
C GLU A 101 12.99 -5.58 1.65
N ALA A 102 13.30 -4.30 1.41
CA ALA A 102 13.96 -3.83 0.18
C ALA A 102 15.42 -4.28 0.07
N ALA A 103 16.06 -4.63 1.19
CA ALA A 103 17.42 -5.17 1.20
C ALA A 103 17.51 -6.59 0.62
N VAL A 104 16.38 -7.28 0.47
CA VAL A 104 16.29 -8.61 -0.13
C VAL A 104 15.82 -8.47 -1.57
N ASP A 105 16.70 -8.82 -2.52
CA ASP A 105 16.38 -8.77 -3.94
C ASP A 105 15.35 -9.83 -4.30
N ARG A 106 14.19 -9.38 -4.79
CA ARG A 106 13.08 -10.23 -5.22
C ARG A 106 12.56 -9.71 -6.56
N PRO A 107 12.43 -10.58 -7.58
CA PRO A 107 11.73 -10.24 -8.80
C PRO A 107 10.34 -9.67 -8.48
N ASN A 108 9.87 -8.71 -9.26
CA ASN A 108 8.53 -8.12 -9.11
C ASN A 108 8.26 -7.48 -7.73
N VAL A 109 9.30 -7.14 -6.97
CA VAL A 109 9.17 -6.40 -5.71
C VAL A 109 10.12 -5.20 -5.74
N ALA A 110 9.57 -4.02 -5.61
CA ALA A 110 10.31 -2.78 -5.39
C ALA A 110 9.57 -2.00 -4.31
N LEU A 111 10.14 -1.79 -3.13
CA LEU A 111 9.42 -1.17 -2.00
C LEU A 111 9.70 0.33 -1.91
N SER A 112 9.53 1.04 -3.02
CA SER A 112 9.75 2.49 -3.09
C SER A 112 8.55 3.30 -2.61
N GLU A 113 7.34 2.74 -2.68
CA GLU A 113 6.12 3.45 -2.30
C GLU A 113 5.69 3.17 -0.86
N LEU A 114 5.35 4.24 -0.13
CA LEU A 114 4.78 4.18 1.22
C LEU A 114 3.45 4.92 1.23
N SER A 115 2.36 4.14 1.16
CA SER A 115 1.00 4.66 1.25
C SER A 115 0.57 4.72 2.70
N MET A 116 0.73 5.89 3.32
CA MET A 116 0.38 6.13 4.71
C MET A 116 0.00 7.60 4.93
N GLY A 117 -0.86 7.83 5.93
CA GLY A 117 -1.44 9.15 6.18
C GLY A 117 -2.81 9.35 5.53
N MET A 118 -3.69 9.97 6.30
CA MET A 118 -5.04 10.40 6.00
C MET A 118 -5.20 11.88 6.32
N SER A 119 -6.40 12.43 6.11
CA SER A 119 -6.67 13.87 6.27
C SER A 119 -6.24 14.48 7.61
N SER A 120 -6.17 13.69 8.69
CA SER A 120 -5.82 14.15 10.04
C SER A 120 -4.34 14.01 10.41
N ASP A 121 -3.57 13.17 9.70
CA ASP A 121 -2.21 12.76 10.11
C ASP A 121 -1.20 12.72 8.94
N PHE A 122 -1.56 13.26 7.77
CA PHE A 122 -0.69 13.28 6.60
C PHE A 122 0.61 14.07 6.82
N VAL A 123 0.63 15.07 7.70
CA VAL A 123 1.85 15.84 8.02
C VAL A 123 2.88 14.94 8.71
N ASP A 124 2.46 14.17 9.71
CA ASP A 124 3.32 13.19 10.37
C ASP A 124 3.73 12.08 9.41
N ALA A 125 2.83 11.64 8.53
CA ALA A 125 3.13 10.63 7.52
C ALA A 125 4.23 11.11 6.54
N ILE A 126 4.15 12.36 6.06
CA ILE A 126 5.17 12.96 5.19
C ILE A 126 6.52 13.07 5.92
N ALA A 127 6.50 13.48 7.19
CA ALA A 127 7.71 13.56 8.00
C ALA A 127 8.40 12.20 8.18
N GLU A 128 7.63 11.10 8.16
CA GLU A 128 8.12 9.72 8.21
C GLU A 128 8.33 9.08 6.84
N GLY A 129 8.29 9.85 5.75
CA GLY A 129 8.65 9.38 4.40
C GLY A 129 7.51 8.84 3.56
N ALA A 130 6.25 9.21 3.83
CA ALA A 130 5.13 8.85 2.97
C ALA A 130 5.34 9.38 1.54
N THR A 131 5.19 8.49 0.55
CA THR A 131 5.17 8.85 -0.87
C THR A 131 3.75 9.06 -1.38
N MET A 132 2.76 8.49 -0.68
CA MET A 132 1.36 8.58 -1.02
C MET A 132 0.50 8.80 0.23
N VAL A 133 -0.27 9.89 0.22
CA VAL A 133 -1.23 10.24 1.29
C VAL A 133 -2.66 10.18 0.75
N ARG A 134 -3.62 9.81 1.61
CA ARG A 134 -5.03 9.63 1.21
C ARG A 134 -5.90 10.69 1.85
N VAL A 135 -6.19 11.76 1.12
CA VAL A 135 -6.94 12.91 1.64
C VAL A 135 -8.39 12.89 1.15
N GLY A 136 -9.33 12.93 2.09
CA GLY A 136 -10.77 12.87 1.83
C GLY A 136 -11.48 14.08 2.41
N THR A 137 -11.77 14.04 3.71
CA THR A 137 -12.49 15.09 4.44
C THR A 137 -11.86 16.48 4.30
N ALA A 138 -10.53 16.58 4.23
CA ALA A 138 -9.89 17.90 4.04
C ALA A 138 -10.10 18.50 2.64
N ILE A 139 -10.42 17.67 1.62
CA ILE A 139 -10.76 18.13 0.26
C ILE A 139 -12.26 18.35 0.12
N PHE A 140 -13.07 17.37 0.52
CA PHE A 140 -14.51 17.35 0.23
C PHE A 140 -15.40 17.84 1.39
N GLY A 141 -14.82 18.11 2.56
CA GLY A 141 -15.57 18.42 3.76
C GLY A 141 -16.36 17.22 4.32
N THR A 142 -17.07 17.46 5.41
CA THR A 142 -18.01 16.48 5.98
C THR A 142 -19.23 16.39 5.07
N ARG A 143 -19.70 15.16 4.80
CA ARG A 143 -20.95 14.97 4.06
C ARG A 143 -22.10 15.55 4.90
N ALA A 144 -22.81 16.54 4.36
CA ALA A 144 -24.10 16.93 4.93
C ALA A 144 -25.03 15.72 4.83
N GLY A 145 -25.34 15.11 5.98
CA GLY A 145 -26.27 13.99 6.05
C GLY A 145 -27.61 14.40 5.44
N ARG A 146 -28.15 13.55 4.57
CA ARG A 146 -29.53 13.67 4.09
C ARG A 146 -30.49 13.19 5.17
#